data_AF-A0A955WLV5-F1
#
_entry.id   AF-A0A955WLV5-F1
#
_cell.length_a   1.000
_cell.length_b   1.000
_cell.length_c   1.000
_cell.angle_alpha   90.00
_cell.angle_beta   90.00
_cell.angle_gamma   90.00
#
_symmetry.space_group_name_H-M   'P 1'
#
loop_
_entity.id
_entity.type
_entity.pdbx_description
1 polymer ?
#
loop_
_entity_poly.entity_id
_entity_poly.type
_entity_poly.pdbx_seq_one_letter_code
_entity_poly.pdbx_strand_id
1 'polypeptide(L)'
;SNTTQYYRQEQVVQMQESMRFALEYLKNDLRNAGRLAVTNGFSALNTERDPKFCQLRQDLRGVELFEEDANTPRVLTALGNGLQPDRLRLLVDATPVTMSVARGSGDRLRLAESDRQPTQEARDLARSRARFEAAFRPGHYLFVTKSPGFVDLVPISDSSFDAGGSTIELNDVLCPGMAAFSSCGGDCMVAPVQLIEYRVRENDDDPLRTELVRQVIDARDGQTVVDDLSLTLAEYVIDLQFWATYAVRNPFAPAPTLPEDVDPTDDVGNLDVPSESDAINARPQDVRMLTVLMAVRTPREDPEFTVALGQRDAPPDRVAADRTWFEVDDAVGSGFARVATLRAEVETINLVRGM
;
A
#
# COMPACT_ATOMS: atom_id res chain seq x y z
N SER A 1 27.78 -25.43 -20.23
CA SER A 1 27.52 -25.36 -21.68
C SER A 1 26.92 -23.99 -22.02
N ASN A 2 26.96 -23.55 -23.28
CA ASN A 2 26.35 -22.27 -23.70
C ASN A 2 24.84 -22.20 -23.40
N THR A 3 24.15 -23.35 -23.38
CA THR A 3 22.74 -23.45 -22.99
C THR A 3 22.49 -23.06 -21.54
N THR A 4 23.34 -23.49 -20.60
CA THR A 4 23.24 -23.10 -19.18
C THR A 4 23.42 -21.60 -18.99
N GLN A 5 24.35 -20.97 -19.73
CA GLN A 5 24.55 -19.52 -19.65
C GLN A 5 23.37 -18.72 -20.21
N TYR A 6 22.75 -19.19 -21.30
CA TYR A 6 21.57 -18.55 -21.87
C TYR A 6 20.37 -18.57 -20.91
N TYR A 7 20.06 -19.72 -20.32
CA TYR A 7 18.96 -19.83 -19.35
C TYR A 7 19.19 -18.96 -18.10
N ARG A 8 20.44 -18.82 -17.66
CA ARG A 8 20.80 -17.93 -16.55
C ARG A 8 20.52 -16.47 -16.87
N GLN A 9 20.89 -16.02 -18.07
CA GLN A 9 20.62 -14.65 -18.51
C GLN A 9 19.12 -14.37 -18.60
N GLU A 10 18.33 -15.31 -19.14
CA GLU A 10 16.89 -15.21 -19.21
C GLU A 10 16.24 -15.07 -17.82
N GLN A 11 16.69 -15.86 -16.84
CA GLN A 11 16.18 -15.79 -15.47
C GLN A 11 16.49 -14.47 -14.77
N VAL A 12 17.70 -13.93 -14.96
CA VAL A 12 18.08 -12.64 -14.39
C VAL A 12 17.23 -11.51 -14.99
N VAL A 13 16.99 -11.55 -16.30
CA VAL A 13 16.13 -10.56 -16.98
C VAL A 13 14.70 -10.65 -16.45
N GLN A 14 14.12 -11.85 -16.39
CA GLN A 14 12.75 -12.03 -15.88
C GLN A 14 12.61 -11.55 -14.43
N MET A 15 13.60 -11.84 -13.58
CA MET A 15 13.64 -11.35 -12.20
C MET A 15 13.64 -9.83 -12.15
N GLN A 16 14.55 -9.17 -12.88
CA GLN A 16 14.65 -7.71 -12.91
C GLN A 16 13.36 -7.05 -13.45
N GLU A 17 12.73 -7.65 -14.46
CA GLU A 17 11.46 -7.19 -15.00
C GLU A 17 10.32 -7.31 -13.99
N SER A 18 10.21 -8.45 -13.30
CA SER A 18 9.20 -8.66 -12.25
C SER A 18 9.39 -7.69 -11.09
N MET A 19 10.63 -7.48 -10.64
CA MET A 19 10.93 -6.52 -9.59
C MET A 19 10.53 -5.09 -9.97
N ARG A 20 10.89 -4.69 -11.19
CA ARG A 20 10.55 -3.36 -11.69
C ARG A 20 9.05 -3.18 -11.83
N PHE A 21 8.35 -4.20 -12.32
CA PHE A 21 6.89 -4.19 -12.42
C PHE A 21 6.23 -4.03 -11.05
N ALA A 22 6.65 -4.83 -10.07
CA ALA A 22 6.13 -4.77 -8.71
C ALA A 22 6.34 -3.40 -8.07
N LEU A 23 7.55 -2.82 -8.20
CA LEU A 23 7.85 -1.51 -7.63
C LEU A 23 7.14 -0.37 -8.37
N GLU A 24 6.93 -0.45 -9.68
CA GLU A 24 6.11 0.55 -10.38
C GLU A 24 4.63 0.47 -9.96
N TYR A 25 4.09 -0.73 -9.69
CA TYR A 25 2.75 -0.89 -9.12
C TYR A 25 2.63 -0.22 -7.75
N LEU A 26 3.55 -0.54 -6.85
CA LEU A 26 3.60 0.03 -5.51
C LEU A 26 3.77 1.56 -5.54
N LYS A 27 4.66 2.07 -6.40
CA LYS A 27 4.85 3.52 -6.60
C LYS A 27 3.58 4.21 -7.07
N ASN A 28 2.85 3.60 -8.00
CA ASN A 28 1.60 4.14 -8.51
C ASN A 28 0.54 4.20 -7.39
N ASP A 29 0.42 3.15 -6.60
CA ASP A 29 -0.52 3.09 -5.47
C ASP A 29 -0.16 4.10 -4.38
N LEU A 30 1.11 4.21 -4.01
CA LEU A 30 1.59 5.22 -3.06
C LEU A 30 1.30 6.65 -3.52
N ARG A 31 1.46 6.94 -4.82
CA ARG A 31 1.10 8.24 -5.40
C ARG A 31 -0.40 8.50 -5.32
N ASN A 32 -1.22 7.47 -5.53
CA ASN A 32 -2.68 7.57 -5.44
C ASN A 32 -3.17 7.70 -3.99
N ALA A 33 -2.47 7.12 -3.01
CA ALA A 33 -2.78 7.26 -1.60
C ALA A 33 -2.73 8.71 -1.10
N GLY A 34 -1.95 9.56 -1.77
CA GLY A 34 -1.79 10.97 -1.44
C GLY A 34 -3.11 11.79 -1.44
N ARG A 35 -4.13 11.37 -2.20
CA ARG A 35 -5.47 12.00 -2.14
C ARG A 35 -6.19 11.76 -0.82
N LEU A 36 -5.82 10.73 -0.08
CA LEU A 36 -6.56 10.19 1.06
C LEU A 36 -5.87 10.39 2.40
N ALA A 37 -4.73 11.08 2.45
CA ALA A 37 -4.04 11.40 3.71
C ALA A 37 -4.91 12.22 4.71
N VAL A 38 -6.12 12.65 4.30
CA VAL A 38 -7.35 12.75 5.09
C VAL A 38 -7.28 12.05 6.45
N THR A 39 -7.11 10.75 6.29
CA THR A 39 -7.18 9.72 7.31
C THR A 39 -5.89 9.64 8.14
N ASN A 40 -4.82 10.32 7.74
CA ASN A 40 -3.53 10.29 8.45
C ASN A 40 -3.43 11.35 9.57
N GLY A 41 -4.38 12.28 9.70
CA GLY A 41 -4.36 13.35 10.72
C GLY A 41 -4.72 12.89 12.14
N PHE A 42 -4.86 11.58 12.40
CA PHE A 42 -5.25 11.07 13.71
C PHE A 42 -4.04 10.59 14.50
N SER A 43 -3.76 11.26 15.62
CA SER A 43 -2.98 10.69 16.72
C SER A 43 -3.81 10.84 17.99
N ALA A 44 -3.80 9.83 18.85
CA ALA A 44 -4.43 9.88 20.18
C ALA A 44 -3.94 11.09 21.02
N LEU A 45 -2.83 11.72 20.62
CA LEU A 45 -2.18 12.84 21.28
C LEU A 45 -2.35 14.19 20.56
N ASN A 46 -2.90 14.25 19.34
CA ASN A 46 -3.00 15.51 18.56
C ASN A 46 -4.44 15.98 18.36
N THR A 47 -4.64 17.29 18.60
CA THR A 47 -5.85 18.06 18.25
C THR A 47 -5.85 18.55 16.80
N GLU A 48 -4.84 18.22 16.00
CA GLU A 48 -4.66 18.63 14.60
C GLU A 48 -5.48 17.77 13.62
N ARG A 49 -6.75 17.55 13.97
CA ARG A 49 -7.71 16.92 13.06
C ARG A 49 -8.12 17.94 12.00
N ASP A 50 -8.25 17.53 10.73
CA ASP A 50 -9.01 18.33 9.77
C ASP A 50 -10.47 18.45 10.26
N PRO A 51 -10.94 19.63 10.69
CA PRO A 51 -12.30 19.80 11.21
C PRO A 51 -13.38 19.48 10.16
N LYS A 52 -12.99 19.36 8.88
CA LYS A 52 -13.88 18.98 7.79
C LYS A 52 -13.99 17.47 7.58
N PHE A 53 -13.08 16.65 8.12
CA PHE A 53 -13.22 15.20 8.08
C PHE A 53 -14.18 14.74 9.17
N CYS A 54 -15.19 13.96 8.80
CA CYS A 54 -16.44 13.86 9.55
C CYS A 54 -16.45 12.78 10.64
N GLN A 55 -16.01 11.56 10.33
CA GLN A 55 -15.90 10.47 11.30
C GLN A 55 -14.45 9.99 11.39
N LEU A 56 -13.91 9.95 12.61
CA LEU A 56 -12.61 9.35 12.85
C LEU A 56 -12.81 7.86 13.08
N ARG A 57 -12.25 7.04 12.19
CA ARG A 57 -12.11 5.61 12.39
C ARG A 57 -10.75 5.36 13.03
N GLN A 58 -10.74 4.99 14.30
CA GLN A 58 -9.50 4.81 15.08
C GLN A 58 -8.61 3.69 14.51
N ASP A 59 -9.21 2.80 13.75
CA ASP A 59 -8.66 1.63 13.09
C ASP A 59 -8.19 1.89 11.65
N LEU A 60 -8.36 3.11 11.11
CA LEU A 60 -8.15 3.37 9.69
C LEU A 60 -7.15 4.48 9.44
N ARG A 61 -6.04 4.13 8.79
CA ARG A 61 -4.99 5.05 8.34
C ARG A 61 -4.84 4.99 6.83
N GLY A 62 -4.41 6.08 6.23
CA GLY A 62 -4.07 6.14 4.82
C GLY A 62 -2.78 5.41 4.49
N VAL A 63 -1.85 5.34 5.44
CA VAL A 63 -0.62 4.55 5.37
C VAL A 63 -0.41 3.90 6.73
N GLU A 64 -0.14 2.60 6.72
CA GLU A 64 0.15 1.82 7.92
C GLU A 64 1.21 0.75 7.60
N LEU A 65 2.18 0.60 8.49
CA LEU A 65 3.17 -0.45 8.42
C LEU A 65 2.97 -1.44 9.54
N PHE A 66 3.25 -2.70 9.24
CA PHE A 66 3.23 -3.75 10.23
C PHE A 66 4.59 -4.44 10.29
N GLU A 67 5.00 -4.70 11.53
CA GLU A 67 6.15 -5.51 11.90
C GLU A 67 5.59 -6.64 12.77
N GLU A 68 5.37 -7.83 12.21
CA GLU A 68 4.86 -8.95 13.00
C GLU A 68 5.54 -10.27 12.66
N ASP A 69 6.43 -10.71 13.55
CA ASP A 69 7.19 -11.96 13.40
C ASP A 69 6.31 -13.20 13.17
N ALA A 70 5.08 -13.21 13.70
CA ALA A 70 4.15 -14.35 13.59
C ALA A 70 3.55 -14.52 12.18
N ASN A 71 3.62 -13.48 11.36
CA ASN A 71 3.04 -13.42 10.01
C ASN A 71 4.11 -13.42 8.91
N THR A 72 5.39 -13.46 9.28
CA THR A 72 6.51 -13.65 8.38
C THR A 72 6.45 -15.06 7.74
N PRO A 73 6.70 -15.19 6.42
CA PRO A 73 6.84 -16.49 5.77
C PRO A 73 7.82 -17.40 6.53
N ARG A 74 7.44 -18.67 6.79
CA ARG A 74 8.28 -19.61 7.55
C ARG A 74 9.62 -19.82 6.86
N VAL A 75 9.63 -19.85 5.54
CA VAL A 75 10.86 -19.92 4.75
C VAL A 75 11.80 -18.76 5.06
N LEU A 76 11.30 -17.56 5.39
CA LEU A 76 12.16 -16.44 5.79
C LEU A 76 12.57 -16.53 7.26
N THR A 77 11.68 -16.96 8.15
CA THR A 77 11.99 -17.18 9.57
C THR A 77 13.04 -18.28 9.78
N ALA A 78 12.93 -19.40 9.06
CA ALA A 78 13.86 -20.52 9.11
C ALA A 78 15.28 -20.12 8.70
N LEU A 79 15.40 -19.04 7.92
CA LEU A 79 16.66 -18.49 7.44
C LEU A 79 17.20 -17.36 8.32
N GLY A 80 16.50 -17.02 9.41
CA GLY A 80 16.90 -15.94 10.31
C GLY A 80 16.76 -14.55 9.68
N ASN A 81 15.91 -14.39 8.65
CA ASN A 81 15.62 -13.08 8.08
C ASN A 81 14.70 -12.30 9.02
N GLY A 82 15.21 -11.18 9.52
CA GLY A 82 14.47 -10.25 10.38
C GLY A 82 13.75 -9.19 9.58
N LEU A 83 12.84 -9.60 8.67
CA LEU A 83 12.07 -8.66 7.84
C LEU A 83 11.30 -7.68 8.72
N GLN A 84 11.62 -6.40 8.59
CA GLN A 84 10.90 -5.32 9.25
C GLN A 84 10.92 -4.08 8.36
N PRO A 85 9.79 -3.39 8.16
CA PRO A 85 8.39 -3.87 8.22
C PRO A 85 8.03 -4.84 7.07
N ASP A 86 7.21 -5.85 7.35
CA ASP A 86 6.89 -6.93 6.39
C ASP A 86 5.62 -6.70 5.56
N ARG A 87 4.79 -5.74 5.99
CA ARG A 87 3.53 -5.38 5.33
C ARG A 87 3.33 -3.88 5.30
N LEU A 88 2.85 -3.41 4.15
CA LEU A 88 2.42 -2.03 3.95
C LEU A 88 0.95 -2.02 3.55
N ARG A 89 0.15 -1.31 4.32
CA ARG A 89 -1.26 -1.08 4.03
C ARG A 89 -1.49 0.37 3.63
N LEU A 90 -2.26 0.54 2.55
CA LEU A 90 -2.52 1.83 1.94
C LEU A 90 -4.01 1.99 1.66
N LEU A 91 -4.55 3.19 1.89
CA LEU A 91 -5.79 3.60 1.25
C LEU A 91 -5.45 4.23 -0.10
N VAL A 92 -6.02 3.70 -1.18
CA VAL A 92 -5.79 4.17 -2.55
C VAL A 92 -7.09 4.37 -3.29
N ASP A 93 -7.11 5.29 -4.24
CA ASP A 93 -8.24 5.43 -5.16
C ASP A 93 -8.41 4.13 -5.99
N ALA A 94 -9.60 3.53 -5.95
CA ALA A 94 -9.92 2.39 -6.81
C ALA A 94 -10.04 2.81 -8.28
N THR A 95 -10.44 4.06 -8.50
CA THR A 95 -10.43 4.74 -9.79
C THR A 95 -10.21 6.24 -9.54
N PRO A 96 -9.47 6.95 -10.41
CA PRO A 96 -9.27 8.40 -10.26
C PRO A 96 -10.56 9.21 -10.48
N VAL A 97 -11.65 8.56 -10.92
CA VAL A 97 -12.92 9.17 -11.33
C VAL A 97 -13.78 9.53 -10.13
N THR A 98 -14.19 10.79 -10.07
CA THR A 98 -15.15 11.28 -9.08
C THR A 98 -16.53 11.48 -9.71
N MET A 99 -17.58 11.00 -9.06
CA MET A 99 -18.96 11.04 -9.55
C MET A 99 -19.83 11.97 -8.71
N SER A 100 -20.76 12.67 -9.34
CA SER A 100 -21.74 13.49 -8.65
C SER A 100 -22.90 12.65 -8.10
N VAL A 101 -23.37 13.00 -6.90
CA VAL A 101 -24.53 12.40 -6.25
C VAL A 101 -25.78 13.20 -6.61
N ALA A 102 -26.82 12.52 -7.11
CA ALA A 102 -28.12 13.15 -7.36
C ALA A 102 -28.98 13.23 -6.10
N ARG A 103 -28.92 12.20 -5.26
CA ARG A 103 -29.67 12.14 -4.01
C ARG A 103 -28.99 11.21 -3.03
N GLY A 104 -28.98 11.57 -1.75
CA GLY A 104 -28.63 10.67 -0.65
C GLY A 104 -29.82 10.48 0.28
N SER A 105 -29.95 9.30 0.89
CA SER A 105 -30.93 9.00 1.91
C SER A 105 -30.35 8.00 2.91
N GLY A 106 -29.83 8.51 4.02
CA GLY A 106 -29.28 7.68 5.10
C GLY A 106 -27.98 7.02 4.66
N ASP A 107 -28.03 5.71 4.55
CA ASP A 107 -26.98 4.81 4.05
C ASP A 107 -27.02 4.62 2.53
N ARG A 108 -28.01 5.15 1.82
CA ARG A 108 -28.16 4.96 0.38
C ARG A 108 -27.88 6.22 -0.43
N LEU A 109 -27.00 6.11 -1.42
CA LEU A 109 -26.68 7.16 -2.38
C LEU A 109 -27.13 6.77 -3.79
N ARG A 110 -27.74 7.72 -4.50
CA ARG A 110 -28.06 7.61 -5.91
C ARG A 110 -27.20 8.60 -6.68
N LEU A 111 -26.42 8.08 -7.61
CA LEU A 111 -25.56 8.90 -8.44
C LEU A 111 -26.38 9.67 -9.48
N ALA A 112 -25.83 10.79 -9.92
CA ALA A 112 -26.40 11.55 -11.02
C ALA A 112 -26.37 10.73 -12.32
N GLU A 113 -27.35 10.97 -13.18
CA GLU A 113 -27.41 10.37 -14.51
C GLU A 113 -26.15 10.70 -15.31
N SER A 114 -25.80 9.85 -16.28
CA SER A 114 -24.53 9.97 -17.02
C SER A 114 -24.31 11.35 -17.64
N ASP A 115 -25.36 12.02 -18.12
CA ASP A 115 -25.25 13.34 -18.75
C ASP A 115 -25.05 14.50 -17.75
N ARG A 116 -25.29 14.23 -16.46
CA ARG A 116 -25.08 15.16 -15.34
C ARG A 116 -23.76 14.93 -14.61
N GLN A 117 -22.96 13.95 -15.04
CA GLN A 117 -21.65 13.70 -14.46
C GLN A 117 -20.63 14.77 -14.92
N PRO A 118 -19.67 15.13 -14.05
CA PRO A 118 -18.83 16.32 -14.22
C PRO A 118 -17.72 16.14 -15.27
N THR A 119 -17.22 14.92 -15.44
CA THR A 119 -16.14 14.60 -16.41
C THR A 119 -16.59 13.50 -17.36
N GLN A 120 -15.95 13.39 -18.52
CA GLN A 120 -16.25 12.36 -19.52
C GLN A 120 -16.07 10.94 -18.97
N GLU A 121 -15.01 10.72 -18.19
CA GLU A 121 -14.72 9.44 -17.54
C GLU A 121 -15.82 9.05 -16.54
N ALA A 122 -16.37 10.03 -15.81
CA ALA A 122 -17.51 9.81 -14.93
C ALA A 122 -18.79 9.49 -15.73
N ARG A 123 -19.00 10.10 -16.91
CA ARG A 123 -20.11 9.73 -17.81
C ARG A 123 -19.95 8.30 -18.31
N ASP A 124 -18.75 7.92 -18.72
CA ASP A 124 -18.45 6.58 -19.24
C ASP A 124 -18.63 5.52 -18.15
N LEU A 125 -18.18 5.80 -16.92
CA LEU A 125 -18.41 4.96 -15.76
C LEU A 125 -19.91 4.82 -15.45
N ALA A 126 -20.66 5.92 -15.49
CA ALA A 126 -22.11 5.95 -15.29
C ALA A 126 -22.93 5.29 -16.41
N ARG A 127 -22.32 4.93 -17.55
CA ARG A 127 -22.98 4.23 -18.66
C ARG A 127 -22.72 2.74 -18.68
N SER A 128 -21.70 2.28 -17.95
CA SER A 128 -21.20 0.92 -18.04
C SER A 128 -21.40 0.18 -16.72
N ARG A 129 -22.47 -0.64 -16.64
CA ARG A 129 -22.78 -1.49 -15.49
C ARG A 129 -21.57 -2.22 -14.93
N ALA A 130 -20.87 -2.98 -15.78
CA ALA A 130 -19.72 -3.79 -15.36
C ALA A 130 -18.57 -2.94 -14.76
N ARG A 131 -18.35 -1.73 -15.28
CA ARG A 131 -17.30 -0.83 -14.77
C ARG A 131 -17.73 -0.17 -13.47
N PHE A 132 -19.01 0.21 -13.37
CA PHE A 132 -19.58 0.79 -12.15
C PHE A 132 -19.54 -0.23 -11.00
N GLU A 133 -20.08 -1.43 -11.22
CA GLU A 133 -20.12 -2.49 -10.19
C GLU A 133 -18.70 -2.93 -9.80
N ALA A 134 -17.74 -2.97 -10.73
CA ALA A 134 -16.34 -3.24 -10.40
C ALA A 134 -15.68 -2.12 -9.56
N ALA A 135 -16.01 -0.85 -9.82
CA ALA A 135 -15.44 0.29 -9.11
C ALA A 135 -16.06 0.48 -7.71
N PHE A 136 -17.38 0.38 -7.60
CA PHE A 136 -18.16 0.60 -6.38
C PHE A 136 -18.63 -0.72 -5.75
N ARG A 137 -17.78 -1.74 -5.71
CA ARG A 137 -18.17 -3.05 -5.14
C ARG A 137 -18.18 -3.06 -3.61
N PRO A 138 -18.91 -4.01 -2.99
CA PRO A 138 -18.74 -4.34 -1.58
C PRO A 138 -17.27 -4.62 -1.23
N GLY A 139 -16.87 -4.20 -0.03
CA GLY A 139 -15.48 -4.33 0.46
C GLY A 139 -14.57 -3.16 0.09
N HIS A 140 -15.03 -2.21 -0.74
CA HIS A 140 -14.37 -0.92 -0.92
C HIS A 140 -14.92 0.12 0.07
N TYR A 141 -14.18 1.19 0.28
CA TYR A 141 -14.68 2.43 0.88
C TYR A 141 -15.26 3.35 -0.18
N LEU A 142 -16.17 4.22 0.24
CA LEU A 142 -16.65 5.37 -0.50
C LEU A 142 -16.13 6.65 0.15
N PHE A 143 -15.27 7.36 -0.57
CA PHE A 143 -14.84 8.70 -0.19
C PHE A 143 -15.89 9.71 -0.65
N VAL A 144 -16.52 10.39 0.29
CA VAL A 144 -17.59 11.36 0.04
C VAL A 144 -17.08 12.75 0.37
N THR A 145 -17.19 13.67 -0.58
CA THR A 145 -16.85 15.09 -0.39
C THR A 145 -18.08 15.95 -0.63
N LYS A 146 -18.35 16.90 0.25
CA LYS A 146 -19.46 17.86 0.17
C LYS A 146 -18.94 19.29 0.28
N SER A 147 -19.37 20.20 -0.60
CA SER A 147 -19.05 21.63 -0.49
C SER A 147 -19.62 22.24 0.81
N PRO A 148 -18.88 23.06 1.59
CA PRO A 148 -17.59 23.70 1.33
C PRO A 148 -16.34 22.91 1.82
N GLY A 149 -16.39 21.58 1.80
CA GLY A 149 -15.23 20.70 1.95
C GLY A 149 -15.35 19.65 3.04
N PHE A 150 -16.55 19.30 3.51
CA PHE A 150 -16.73 18.17 4.42
C PHE A 150 -16.39 16.86 3.72
N VAL A 151 -15.70 15.95 4.42
CA VAL A 151 -15.23 14.67 3.86
C VAL A 151 -15.58 13.50 4.79
N ASP A 152 -16.12 12.41 4.24
CA ASP A 152 -16.35 11.14 4.93
C ASP A 152 -15.71 9.99 4.16
N LEU A 153 -15.43 8.90 4.86
CA LEU A 153 -14.97 7.65 4.27
C LEU A 153 -15.76 6.50 4.88
N VAL A 154 -16.65 5.89 4.10
CA VAL A 154 -17.62 4.91 4.61
C VAL A 154 -17.57 3.63 3.79
N PRO A 155 -17.56 2.42 4.39
CA PRO A 155 -17.57 1.18 3.62
C PRO A 155 -18.83 1.03 2.75
N ILE A 156 -18.64 0.50 1.54
CA ILE A 156 -19.73 0.13 0.64
C ILE A 156 -20.27 -1.23 1.06
N SER A 157 -21.58 -1.29 1.34
CA SER A 157 -22.29 -2.53 1.66
C SER A 157 -22.75 -3.24 0.39
N ASP A 158 -23.30 -2.47 -0.56
CA ASP A 158 -23.79 -2.95 -1.84
C ASP A 158 -23.73 -1.87 -2.92
N SER A 159 -23.76 -2.27 -4.18
CA SER A 159 -24.04 -1.35 -5.29
C SER A 159 -24.84 -1.99 -6.39
N SER A 160 -25.65 -1.18 -7.06
CA SER A 160 -26.52 -1.64 -8.12
C SER A 160 -26.55 -0.65 -9.27
N PHE A 161 -26.65 -1.21 -10.48
CA PHE A 161 -26.83 -0.46 -11.71
C PHE A 161 -28.07 -0.99 -12.42
N ASP A 162 -29.19 -0.28 -12.31
CA ASP A 162 -30.47 -0.67 -12.91
C ASP A 162 -31.05 0.43 -13.82
N ALA A 163 -32.28 0.22 -14.32
CA ALA A 163 -32.97 1.21 -15.15
C ALA A 163 -33.30 2.52 -14.39
N GLY A 164 -33.35 2.45 -13.05
CA GLY A 164 -33.42 3.60 -12.16
C GLY A 164 -32.06 4.27 -11.93
N GLY A 165 -30.97 3.79 -12.51
CA GLY A 165 -29.64 4.39 -12.41
C GLY A 165 -28.74 3.69 -11.39
N SER A 166 -27.61 4.33 -11.11
CA SER A 166 -26.59 3.76 -10.23
C SER A 166 -26.86 4.12 -8.78
N THR A 167 -26.97 3.12 -7.91
CA THR A 167 -27.10 3.31 -6.46
C THR A 167 -26.01 2.58 -5.69
N ILE A 168 -25.60 3.17 -4.57
CA ILE A 168 -24.58 2.68 -3.66
C ILE A 168 -25.24 2.63 -2.27
N GLU A 169 -25.13 1.50 -1.60
CA GLU A 169 -25.52 1.32 -0.21
C GLU A 169 -24.26 1.29 0.66
N LEU A 170 -24.35 1.91 1.83
CA LEU A 170 -23.24 2.09 2.76
C LEU A 170 -23.46 1.21 3.99
N ASN A 171 -22.37 0.79 4.64
CA ASN A 171 -22.45 0.10 5.92
C ASN A 171 -22.92 1.03 7.05
N ASP A 172 -22.55 2.31 6.96
CA ASP A 172 -22.85 3.33 7.97
C ASP A 172 -23.56 4.52 7.34
N VAL A 173 -24.32 5.24 8.14
CA VAL A 173 -24.88 6.54 7.73
C VAL A 173 -23.76 7.58 7.65
N LEU A 174 -23.84 8.45 6.65
CA LEU A 174 -22.94 9.61 6.57
C LEU A 174 -23.04 10.45 7.83
N CYS A 175 -21.97 11.16 8.19
CA CYS A 175 -21.96 12.04 9.35
C CYS A 175 -23.09 13.09 9.30
N PRO A 176 -23.56 13.60 10.45
CA PRO A 176 -24.63 14.62 10.50
C PRO A 176 -24.38 15.87 9.64
N GLY A 177 -23.12 16.30 9.47
CA GLY A 177 -22.75 17.42 8.58
C GLY A 177 -23.01 17.17 7.09
N MET A 178 -23.05 15.90 6.69
CA MET A 178 -23.44 15.44 5.35
C MET A 178 -24.88 14.92 5.30
N ALA A 179 -25.38 14.38 6.40
CA ALA A 179 -26.65 13.69 6.51
C ALA A 179 -27.88 14.60 6.53
N ALA A 180 -27.77 15.91 6.32
CA ALA A 180 -28.95 16.67 5.94
C ALA A 180 -29.44 16.12 4.58
N PHE A 181 -30.43 15.22 4.62
CA PHE A 181 -30.86 14.28 3.58
C PHE A 181 -31.23 14.91 2.22
N SER A 182 -31.41 16.23 2.14
CA SER A 182 -31.62 17.01 0.90
C SER A 182 -30.35 17.65 0.34
N SER A 183 -29.25 17.65 1.08
CA SER A 183 -28.06 18.50 0.83
C SER A 183 -26.91 17.81 0.08
N CYS A 184 -26.99 16.51 -0.18
CA CYS A 184 -26.05 15.84 -1.08
C CYS A 184 -26.49 15.84 -2.55
N GLY A 185 -27.71 16.31 -2.85
CA GLY A 185 -28.18 16.38 -4.23
C GLY A 185 -27.50 17.52 -4.98
N GLY A 186 -26.51 17.20 -5.81
CA GLY A 186 -25.76 18.16 -6.64
C GLY A 186 -24.46 18.69 -6.01
N ASP A 187 -24.37 18.72 -4.68
CA ASP A 187 -23.21 19.31 -3.96
C ASP A 187 -22.23 18.25 -3.41
N CYS A 188 -22.59 16.96 -3.51
CA CYS A 188 -21.74 15.85 -3.10
C CYS A 188 -21.08 15.15 -4.29
N MET A 189 -19.82 14.82 -4.07
CA MET A 189 -18.93 14.13 -4.98
C MET A 189 -18.43 12.87 -4.29
N VAL A 190 -18.37 11.76 -5.02
CA VAL A 190 -17.94 10.47 -4.46
C VAL A 190 -16.88 9.82 -5.33
N ALA A 191 -15.93 9.15 -4.70
CA ALA A 191 -14.93 8.32 -5.35
C ALA A 191 -14.77 7.01 -4.56
N PRO A 192 -14.67 5.84 -5.23
CA PRO A 192 -14.40 4.60 -4.55
C PRO A 192 -12.92 4.50 -4.18
N VAL A 193 -12.67 3.95 -3.00
CA VAL A 193 -11.35 3.82 -2.38
C VAL A 193 -11.14 2.37 -1.96
N GLN A 194 -9.96 1.83 -2.19
CA GLN A 194 -9.56 0.51 -1.73
C GLN A 194 -8.61 0.63 -0.55
N LEU A 195 -8.81 -0.22 0.45
CA LEU A 195 -7.75 -0.55 1.40
C LEU A 195 -6.97 -1.70 0.78
N ILE A 196 -5.68 -1.49 0.55
CA ILE A 196 -4.82 -2.50 -0.05
C ILE A 196 -3.68 -2.84 0.90
N GLU A 197 -3.20 -4.07 0.79
CA GLU A 197 -2.04 -4.56 1.53
C GLU A 197 -1.02 -5.14 0.55
N TYR A 198 0.22 -4.69 0.69
CA TYR A 198 1.40 -5.33 0.13
C TYR A 198 2.00 -6.21 1.21
N ARG A 199 2.17 -7.50 0.89
CA ARG A 199 2.70 -8.50 1.82
C ARG A 199 3.57 -9.51 1.11
N VAL A 200 4.64 -9.96 1.77
CA VAL A 200 5.35 -11.18 1.39
C VAL A 200 4.67 -12.38 2.04
N ARG A 201 4.33 -13.39 1.24
CA ARG A 201 3.73 -14.65 1.72
C ARG A 201 4.38 -15.87 1.09
N GLU A 202 4.16 -17.04 1.67
CA GLU A 202 4.48 -18.32 1.03
C GLU A 202 3.46 -18.63 -0.07
N ASN A 203 3.89 -19.29 -1.13
CA ASN A 203 3.00 -19.87 -2.11
C ASN A 203 2.40 -21.17 -1.56
N ASP A 204 1.09 -21.34 -1.72
CA ASP A 204 0.35 -22.48 -1.17
C ASP A 204 0.72 -23.82 -1.84
N ASP A 205 1.16 -23.77 -3.09
CA ASP A 205 1.53 -24.95 -3.90
C ASP A 205 3.04 -25.28 -3.82
N ASP A 206 3.89 -24.30 -3.53
CA ASP A 206 5.35 -24.40 -3.39
C ASP A 206 5.85 -23.59 -2.18
N PRO A 207 6.03 -24.22 -1.01
CA PRO A 207 6.43 -23.50 0.22
C PRO A 207 7.86 -22.95 0.16
N LEU A 208 8.68 -23.32 -0.83
CA LEU A 208 10.01 -22.73 -1.05
C LEU A 208 9.93 -21.42 -1.85
N ARG A 209 8.77 -21.12 -2.43
CA ARG A 209 8.50 -19.92 -3.20
C ARG A 209 7.74 -18.93 -2.33
N THR A 210 8.32 -17.75 -2.20
CA THR A 210 7.66 -16.57 -1.63
C THR A 210 7.06 -15.70 -2.73
N GLU A 211 6.08 -14.89 -2.38
CA GLU A 211 5.39 -14.00 -3.29
C GLU A 211 5.19 -12.64 -2.63
N LEU A 212 5.52 -11.56 -3.35
CA LEU A 212 4.95 -10.25 -3.04
C LEU A 212 3.58 -10.19 -3.69
N VAL A 213 2.57 -10.10 -2.85
CA VAL A 213 1.18 -9.94 -3.27
C VAL A 213 0.66 -8.56 -2.94
N ARG A 214 -0.19 -8.04 -3.82
CA ARG A 214 -1.07 -6.90 -3.58
C ARG A 214 -2.48 -7.44 -3.38
N GLN A 215 -3.07 -7.19 -2.23
CA GLN A 215 -4.38 -7.69 -1.85
C GLN A 215 -5.31 -6.52 -1.52
N VAL A 216 -6.58 -6.62 -1.87
CA VAL A 216 -7.60 -5.69 -1.38
C VAL A 216 -8.15 -6.23 -0.07
N ILE A 217 -8.13 -5.41 0.97
CA ILE A 217 -8.68 -5.70 2.29
C ILE A 217 -10.11 -5.15 2.34
N ASP A 218 -11.02 -5.94 2.89
CA ASP A 218 -12.43 -5.60 3.01
C ASP A 218 -12.63 -4.43 3.96
N ALA A 219 -13.14 -3.32 3.45
CA ALA A 219 -13.41 -2.09 4.21
C ALA A 219 -14.38 -2.28 5.40
N ARG A 220 -15.18 -3.36 5.41
CA ARG A 220 -16.20 -3.61 6.42
C ARG A 220 -15.60 -4.10 7.73
N ASP A 221 -14.51 -4.87 7.67
CA ASP A 221 -13.80 -5.37 8.86
C ASP A 221 -12.34 -4.90 8.96
N GLY A 222 -11.76 -4.38 7.87
CA GLY A 222 -10.38 -3.92 7.82
C GLY A 222 -9.33 -5.02 7.97
N GLN A 223 -9.73 -6.29 7.81
CA GLN A 223 -8.87 -7.45 8.09
C GLN A 223 -8.95 -8.55 7.03
N THR A 224 -10.13 -8.81 6.46
CA THR A 224 -10.28 -9.92 5.51
C THR A 224 -9.84 -9.51 4.12
N VAL A 225 -9.22 -10.43 3.39
CA VAL A 225 -8.88 -10.22 1.98
C VAL A 225 -10.15 -10.43 1.15
N VAL A 226 -10.45 -9.51 0.23
CA VAL A 226 -11.55 -9.65 -0.71
C VAL A 226 -11.17 -10.69 -1.76
N ASP A 227 -11.98 -11.75 -1.87
CA ASP A 227 -11.80 -12.80 -2.86
C ASP A 227 -11.69 -12.23 -4.29
N ASP A 228 -10.86 -12.88 -5.10
CA ASP A 228 -10.53 -12.51 -6.49
C ASP A 228 -9.84 -11.13 -6.68
N LEU A 229 -9.48 -10.43 -5.61
CA LEU A 229 -8.75 -9.15 -5.65
C LEU A 229 -7.33 -9.25 -5.07
N SER A 230 -6.68 -10.39 -5.30
CA SER A 230 -5.26 -10.61 -5.01
C SER A 230 -4.47 -10.68 -6.31
N LEU A 231 -3.34 -9.98 -6.36
CA LEU A 231 -2.42 -9.97 -7.50
C LEU A 231 -1.01 -10.30 -7.01
N THR A 232 -0.43 -11.36 -7.55
CA THR A 232 1.00 -11.66 -7.36
C THR A 232 1.82 -10.74 -8.27
N LEU A 233 2.69 -9.93 -7.67
CA LEU A 233 3.50 -8.93 -8.36
C LEU A 233 4.92 -9.42 -8.64
N ALA A 234 5.49 -10.15 -7.68
CA ALA A 234 6.80 -10.76 -7.80
C ALA A 234 6.84 -12.10 -7.06
N GLU A 235 7.65 -13.00 -7.58
CA GLU A 235 7.91 -14.33 -7.01
C GLU A 235 9.35 -14.36 -6.46
N TYR A 236 9.61 -15.25 -5.51
CA TYR A 236 10.91 -15.45 -4.88
C TYR A 236 11.44 -14.20 -4.15
N VAL A 237 10.53 -13.42 -3.57
CA VAL A 237 10.83 -12.24 -2.76
C VAL A 237 11.39 -12.67 -1.42
N ILE A 238 12.62 -12.26 -1.15
CA ILE A 238 13.38 -12.66 0.04
C ILE A 238 13.57 -11.51 1.02
N ASP A 239 13.38 -10.29 0.55
CA ASP A 239 13.39 -9.09 1.37
C ASP A 239 12.43 -8.04 0.82
N LEU A 240 11.74 -7.38 1.73
CA LEU A 240 10.86 -6.26 1.48
C LEU A 240 10.89 -5.37 2.73
N GLN A 241 11.40 -4.16 2.57
CA GLN A 241 11.54 -3.20 3.66
C GLN A 241 10.93 -1.86 3.25
N PHE A 242 10.44 -1.15 4.25
CA PHE A 242 9.88 0.17 4.10
C PHE A 242 10.40 1.10 5.18
N TRP A 243 10.75 2.33 4.82
CA TRP A 243 11.06 3.38 5.79
C TRP A 243 10.70 4.76 5.25
N ALA A 244 10.36 5.69 6.13
CA ALA A 244 9.92 7.03 5.77
C ALA A 244 11.01 8.08 5.95
N THR A 245 10.91 9.12 5.11
CA THR A 245 11.46 10.44 5.41
C THR A 245 10.34 11.34 5.90
N TYR A 246 10.61 12.18 6.90
CA TYR A 246 9.58 12.96 7.60
C TYR A 246 9.78 14.47 7.44
N ALA A 247 8.72 15.24 7.62
CA ALA A 247 8.81 16.69 7.67
C ALA A 247 9.33 17.21 9.00
N VAL A 248 10.34 18.06 8.93
CA VAL A 248 10.76 18.93 10.02
C VAL A 248 10.07 20.29 9.86
N ARG A 249 8.74 20.35 9.98
CA ARG A 249 7.98 21.59 9.68
C ARG A 249 7.75 22.53 10.88
N ASN A 250 8.05 22.10 12.09
CA ASN A 250 8.01 22.98 13.25
C ASN A 250 9.42 23.12 13.84
N PRO A 251 10.08 24.29 13.77
CA PRO A 251 11.40 24.51 14.37
C PRO A 251 11.39 24.40 15.91
N PHE A 252 10.21 24.33 16.53
CA PHE A 252 10.01 24.17 17.97
C PHE A 252 9.35 22.86 18.39
N ALA A 253 8.81 22.05 17.44
CA ALA A 253 8.48 20.68 17.78
C ALA A 253 9.77 19.88 17.70
N PRO A 254 10.01 18.93 18.63
CA PRO A 254 11.01 17.92 18.36
C PRO A 254 10.61 17.27 17.04
N ALA A 255 11.48 17.40 16.02
CA ALA A 255 11.42 16.52 14.87
C ALA A 255 11.26 15.09 15.42
N PRO A 256 10.45 14.22 14.81
CA PRO A 256 10.60 12.81 15.10
C PRO A 256 12.09 12.51 14.97
N THR A 257 12.73 12.14 16.09
CA THR A 257 14.15 11.82 16.10
C THR A 257 14.24 10.50 15.38
N LEU A 258 14.32 10.54 14.06
CA LEU A 258 14.79 9.42 13.28
C LEU A 258 16.25 9.30 13.67
N PRO A 259 16.67 8.19 14.25
CA PRO A 259 18.09 7.91 14.32
C PRO A 259 18.63 7.97 12.91
N GLU A 260 19.76 8.66 12.78
CA GLU A 260 20.50 8.67 11.53
C GLU A 260 20.86 7.23 11.20
N ASP A 261 20.75 6.91 9.91
CA ASP A 261 21.32 5.69 9.37
C ASP A 261 22.79 5.67 9.76
N VAL A 262 23.18 4.67 10.55
CA VAL A 262 24.55 4.55 11.05
C VAL A 262 25.49 4.28 9.87
N ASP A 263 24.98 3.68 8.79
CA ASP A 263 25.73 3.43 7.56
C ASP A 263 24.83 3.57 6.31
N PRO A 264 24.66 4.79 5.77
CA PRO A 264 23.80 5.05 4.60
C PRO A 264 24.29 4.40 3.30
N THR A 265 25.43 3.70 3.34
CA THR A 265 25.96 2.93 2.21
C THR A 265 25.55 1.47 2.23
N ASP A 266 24.92 1.00 3.30
CA ASP A 266 24.41 -0.36 3.38
C ASP A 266 22.97 -0.49 2.84
N ASP A 267 22.49 -1.73 2.78
CA ASP A 267 21.13 -2.11 2.37
C ASP A 267 20.19 -2.30 3.57
N VAL A 268 20.66 -1.91 4.75
CA VAL A 268 19.95 -2.04 6.03
C VAL A 268 19.20 -0.74 6.32
N GLY A 269 19.70 0.44 5.93
CA GLY A 269 18.96 1.68 6.18
C GLY A 269 18.79 1.97 7.69
N ASN A 270 17.70 2.65 8.07
CA ASN A 270 17.39 2.97 9.47
C ASN A 270 16.85 1.77 10.30
N LEU A 271 17.21 0.52 10.01
CA LEU A 271 16.64 -0.67 10.66
C LEU A 271 16.99 -0.86 12.14
N ASP A 272 18.10 -0.29 12.64
CA ASP A 272 18.51 -0.45 14.06
C ASP A 272 17.76 0.51 15.02
N VAL A 273 16.69 1.14 14.53
CA VAL A 273 15.83 2.08 15.25
C VAL A 273 14.62 1.33 15.80
N PRO A 274 14.22 1.52 17.08
CA PRO A 274 12.99 0.93 17.61
C PRO A 274 11.76 1.27 16.73
N SER A 275 11.33 0.25 15.97
CA SER A 275 10.14 0.08 15.12
C SER A 275 9.74 1.29 14.28
N GLU A 276 10.18 1.31 13.03
CA GLU A 276 9.74 2.24 11.99
C GLU A 276 8.21 2.21 11.83
N SER A 277 7.58 1.04 12.05
CA SER A 277 6.12 0.93 12.13
C SER A 277 5.53 1.81 13.23
N ASP A 278 6.11 1.88 14.43
CA ASP A 278 5.59 2.74 15.49
C ASP A 278 5.73 4.21 15.12
N ALA A 279 6.82 4.60 14.46
CA ALA A 279 7.03 5.99 14.03
C ALA A 279 6.04 6.40 12.94
N ILE A 280 5.90 5.58 11.88
CA ILE A 280 4.94 5.81 10.78
C ILE A 280 3.51 5.75 11.30
N ASN A 281 3.18 4.80 12.17
CA ASN A 281 1.84 4.66 12.74
C ASN A 281 1.58 5.69 13.86
N ALA A 282 2.56 6.32 14.48
CA ALA A 282 2.27 7.40 15.41
C ALA A 282 1.92 8.70 14.68
N ARG A 283 2.56 8.96 13.53
CA ARG A 283 2.47 10.24 12.79
C ARG A 283 2.53 10.08 11.26
N PRO A 284 1.57 9.36 10.64
CA PRO A 284 1.61 9.14 9.18
C PRO A 284 1.47 10.44 8.38
N GLN A 285 0.90 11.51 8.97
CA GLN A 285 0.82 12.85 8.36
C GLN A 285 2.17 13.54 8.19
N ASP A 286 3.20 13.12 8.94
CA ASP A 286 4.53 13.70 8.87
C ASP A 286 5.41 13.04 7.81
N VAL A 287 5.03 11.87 7.30
CA VAL A 287 5.71 11.16 6.22
C VAL A 287 5.69 11.99 4.93
N ARG A 288 6.84 12.12 4.27
CA ARG A 288 7.07 12.86 3.01
C ARG A 288 7.54 11.99 1.88
N MET A 289 8.20 10.91 2.22
CA MET A 289 8.69 9.94 1.29
C MET A 289 8.62 8.59 1.97
N LEU A 290 8.22 7.56 1.22
CA LEU A 290 8.43 6.18 1.62
C LEU A 290 9.51 5.61 0.69
N THR A 291 10.56 5.10 1.28
CA THR A 291 11.57 4.32 0.59
C THR A 291 11.20 2.86 0.70
N VAL A 292 11.29 2.17 -0.43
CA VAL A 292 11.01 0.74 -0.53
C VAL A 292 12.28 0.06 -1.01
N LEU A 293 12.73 -0.95 -0.27
CA LEU A 293 13.76 -1.87 -0.71
C LEU A 293 13.11 -3.23 -0.92
N MET A 294 13.39 -3.84 -2.06
CA MET A 294 12.91 -5.18 -2.35
C MET A 294 14.05 -6.00 -2.94
N ALA A 295 14.23 -7.22 -2.43
CA ALA A 295 15.17 -8.19 -2.97
C ALA A 295 14.45 -9.45 -3.44
N VAL A 296 14.84 -9.96 -4.61
CA VAL A 296 14.30 -11.17 -5.22
C VAL A 296 15.43 -12.10 -5.60
N ARG A 297 15.25 -13.41 -5.40
CA ARG A 297 16.21 -14.44 -5.81
C ARG A 297 15.80 -15.17 -7.10
N THR A 298 16.77 -15.74 -7.81
CA THR A 298 16.50 -16.61 -8.97
C THR A 298 15.94 -17.98 -8.56
N PRO A 299 14.94 -18.52 -9.28
CA PRO A 299 14.19 -19.73 -8.89
C PRO A 299 14.95 -21.06 -8.99
N ARG A 300 15.99 -21.17 -9.83
CA ARG A 300 16.59 -22.48 -10.19
C ARG A 300 18.04 -22.67 -9.77
N GLU A 301 18.75 -21.61 -9.42
CA GLU A 301 20.19 -21.76 -9.15
C GLU A 301 20.42 -22.42 -7.79
N ASP A 302 19.47 -22.27 -6.85
CA ASP A 302 19.46 -23.00 -5.58
C ASP A 302 18.10 -22.94 -4.87
N PRO A 303 17.34 -24.06 -4.84
CA PRO A 303 16.09 -24.15 -4.12
C PRO A 303 16.26 -24.05 -2.58
N GLU A 304 17.45 -24.36 -2.06
CA GLU A 304 17.80 -24.32 -0.62
C GLU A 304 18.44 -22.98 -0.21
N PHE A 305 18.53 -22.00 -1.13
CA PHE A 305 19.28 -20.76 -0.91
C PHE A 305 18.77 -19.95 0.27
N THR A 306 19.69 -19.72 1.19
CA THR A 306 19.48 -18.96 2.41
C THR A 306 20.00 -17.55 2.20
N VAL A 307 19.16 -16.60 1.76
CA VAL A 307 19.55 -15.19 1.94
C VAL A 307 19.41 -14.87 3.40
N ALA A 308 20.48 -14.41 4.02
CA ALA A 308 20.49 -13.84 5.35
C ALA A 308 20.67 -12.33 5.23
N LEU A 309 19.64 -11.61 4.78
CA LEU A 309 19.63 -10.16 4.90
C LEU A 309 19.29 -9.88 6.37
N GLY A 310 20.35 -9.61 7.14
CA GLY A 310 20.31 -9.48 8.60
C GLY A 310 21.34 -10.32 9.36
N GLN A 311 22.08 -11.23 8.69
CA GLN A 311 23.31 -11.73 9.31
C GLN A 311 24.30 -10.55 9.36
N ARG A 312 24.57 -10.09 10.59
CA ARG A 312 25.56 -9.06 10.92
C ARG A 312 26.96 -9.59 10.61
N ASP A 313 27.27 -9.78 9.34
CA ASP A 313 28.65 -9.86 8.91
C ASP A 313 29.29 -8.50 9.21
N ALA A 314 30.53 -8.52 9.71
CA ALA A 314 31.24 -7.30 10.01
C ALA A 314 31.37 -6.47 8.71
N PRO A 315 31.42 -5.13 8.76
CA PRO A 315 31.55 -4.30 7.57
C PRO A 315 32.56 -4.75 6.50
N PRO A 316 33.74 -5.33 6.82
CA PRO A 316 34.66 -5.87 5.80
C PRO A 316 34.24 -7.22 5.18
N ASP A 317 33.35 -7.97 5.84
CA ASP A 317 32.82 -9.26 5.40
C ASP A 317 31.49 -9.10 4.64
N ARG A 318 30.83 -7.94 4.79
CA ARG A 318 29.75 -7.50 3.91
C ARG A 318 30.35 -7.25 2.54
N VAL A 319 30.18 -8.18 1.61
CA VAL A 319 30.43 -7.92 0.18
C VAL A 319 29.64 -6.67 -0.15
N ALA A 320 30.34 -5.58 -0.47
CA ALA A 320 29.73 -4.29 -0.77
C ALA A 320 28.52 -4.53 -1.67
N ALA A 321 27.32 -4.28 -1.12
CA ALA A 321 26.02 -4.53 -1.74
C ALA A 321 25.74 -3.58 -2.91
N ASP A 322 26.80 -3.21 -3.64
CA ASP A 322 26.76 -2.42 -4.83
C ASP A 322 26.39 -3.35 -5.99
N ARG A 323 25.07 -3.56 -6.12
CA ARG A 323 24.38 -3.94 -7.34
C ARG A 323 24.88 -5.27 -7.95
N THR A 324 24.04 -6.31 -7.84
CA THR A 324 23.91 -7.49 -8.74
C THR A 324 24.68 -8.79 -8.48
N TRP A 325 25.47 -8.97 -7.41
CA TRP A 325 26.21 -10.24 -7.24
C TRP A 325 26.38 -10.65 -5.78
N PHE A 326 26.07 -11.92 -5.49
CA PHE A 326 26.54 -12.64 -4.31
C PHE A 326 27.58 -13.65 -4.80
N GLU A 327 28.81 -13.57 -4.30
CA GLU A 327 29.82 -14.62 -4.42
C GLU A 327 30.17 -15.04 -3.00
N VAL A 328 29.83 -16.27 -2.62
CA VAL A 328 30.21 -16.85 -1.32
C VAL A 328 30.58 -18.32 -1.50
N ASP A 329 31.86 -18.59 -1.26
CA ASP A 329 32.59 -19.83 -0.93
C ASP A 329 32.15 -21.20 -1.52
N ASP A 330 33.14 -21.96 -2.01
CA ASP A 330 33.05 -23.26 -2.72
C ASP A 330 32.71 -24.47 -1.82
N ALA A 331 32.15 -24.25 -0.63
CA ALA A 331 31.87 -25.33 0.33
C ALA A 331 30.58 -26.11 -0.03
N VAL A 332 30.62 -27.44 0.11
CA VAL A 332 29.48 -28.33 -0.19
C VAL A 332 28.37 -28.13 0.86
N GLY A 333 27.23 -27.56 0.46
CA GLY A 333 26.05 -27.34 1.32
C GLY A 333 25.46 -25.92 1.25
N SER A 334 26.15 -24.99 0.59
CA SER A 334 25.61 -23.71 0.12
C SER A 334 25.28 -23.85 -1.37
N GLY A 335 24.02 -23.83 -1.76
CA GLY A 335 23.72 -23.60 -3.16
C GLY A 335 23.78 -22.09 -3.48
N PHE A 336 23.69 -21.78 -4.76
CA PHE A 336 23.82 -20.43 -5.31
C PHE A 336 22.46 -19.88 -5.72
N ALA A 337 21.95 -18.76 -5.18
CA ALA A 337 20.95 -17.99 -5.94
C ALA A 337 21.43 -16.56 -6.16
N ARG A 338 21.23 -16.07 -7.38
CA ARG A 338 21.44 -14.65 -7.65
C ARG A 338 20.30 -13.89 -7.02
N VAL A 339 20.64 -12.76 -6.43
CA VAL A 339 19.68 -11.83 -5.87
C VAL A 339 19.82 -10.52 -6.63
N ALA A 340 18.69 -9.92 -6.97
CA ALA A 340 18.64 -8.52 -7.34
C ALA A 340 17.93 -7.75 -6.24
N THR A 341 18.45 -6.56 -5.94
CA THR A 341 17.87 -5.61 -5.00
C THR A 341 17.52 -4.35 -5.77
N LEU A 342 16.30 -3.84 -5.57
CA LEU A 342 15.87 -2.57 -6.13
C LEU A 342 15.37 -1.68 -4.98
N ARG A 343 15.92 -0.47 -4.92
CA ARG A 343 15.48 0.60 -4.02
C ARG A 343 14.71 1.63 -4.82
N ALA A 344 13.55 2.03 -4.30
CA ALA A 344 12.73 3.09 -4.88
C ALA A 344 12.29 4.08 -3.80
N GLU A 345 12.41 5.36 -4.12
CA GLU A 345 11.93 6.45 -3.29
C GLU A 345 10.63 7.00 -3.87
N VAL A 346 9.59 7.10 -3.04
CA VAL A 346 8.26 7.53 -3.45
C VAL A 346 7.82 8.68 -2.58
N GLU A 347 7.69 9.86 -3.17
CA GLU A 347 7.13 11.02 -2.49
C GLU A 347 5.67 10.74 -2.07
N THR A 348 5.38 10.96 -0.80
CA THR A 348 4.01 10.96 -0.30
C THR A 348 3.47 12.40 -0.39
N ILE A 349 2.26 12.55 -0.92
CA ILE A 349 1.68 13.88 -1.08
C ILE A 349 1.27 14.39 0.30
N ASN A 350 1.90 15.49 0.69
CA ASN A 350 1.67 16.16 1.96
C ASN A 350 0.33 16.91 1.95
N LEU A 351 -0.49 16.67 2.98
CA LEU A 351 -1.88 17.13 3.08
C LEU A 351 -2.14 18.27 4.05
N VAL A 352 -1.13 19.06 4.41
CA VAL A 352 -1.43 20.39 4.97
C VAL A 352 -1.85 21.32 3.83
N ARG A 353 -3.07 21.13 3.29
CA ARG A 353 -3.77 22.16 2.51
C ARG A 353 -4.40 23.14 3.50
N GLY A 354 -3.64 24.18 3.82
CA GLY A 354 -4.15 25.44 4.38
C GLY A 354 -4.60 25.38 5.84
N MET A 355 -3.77 25.94 6.73
CA MET A 355 -4.32 26.78 7.81
C MET A 355 -4.87 28.07 7.21
#